data_AF-A0A7S0TMJ0-F1
#
_entry.id   AF-A0A7S0TMJ0-F1
#
_cell.length_a   1.000
_cell.length_b   1.000
_cell.length_c   1.000
_cell.angle_alpha   90.00
_cell.angle_beta   90.00
_cell.angle_gamma   90.00
#
_symmetry.space_group_name_H-M   'P 1'
#
loop_
_entity.id
_entity.type
_entity.pdbx_description
1 polymer ?
#
loop_
_entity_poly.entity_id
_entity_poly.type
_entity_poly.pdbx_seq_one_letter_code
_entity_poly.pdbx_strand_id
1 'polypeptide(L)'
;GREEELVVRRRCRARWEAGNVDVAVQIISLAVEEPLFSSIQAEVSRMARNVHPRILSLHAAFQHTTPSNKPTLWLIFEHMDRGTCGEQLEAHGGHAQGFPPDTVLYILSQALLALDHLHSQRIFHRDVRADSLLLDCHYGVKLTDNSLSGLVLGGGGGGG
;
A
#
# COMPACT_ATOMS: atom_id res chain seq x y z
N GLY A 1 -25.96 17.50 6.73
CA GLY A 1 -24.59 17.96 7.00
C GLY A 1 -23.85 16.95 7.86
N ARG A 2 -23.69 15.73 7.35
CA ARG A 2 -23.09 14.56 8.00
C ARG A 2 -22.43 13.70 6.92
N GLU A 3 -21.72 14.34 6.00
CA GLU A 3 -20.97 13.64 4.97
C GLU A 3 -19.50 13.72 5.35
N GLU A 4 -18.88 12.54 5.42
CA GLU A 4 -17.43 12.34 5.37
C GLU A 4 -16.62 12.76 6.60
N GLU A 5 -16.70 11.98 7.68
CA GLU A 5 -15.48 11.76 8.49
C GLU A 5 -14.53 10.87 7.67
N LEU A 6 -13.94 11.47 6.62
CA LEU A 6 -13.01 10.84 5.71
C LEU A 6 -11.92 10.13 6.51
N VAL A 7 -11.70 8.86 6.21
CA VAL A 7 -10.46 8.17 6.55
C VAL A 7 -9.34 8.94 5.83
N VAL A 8 -8.71 9.87 6.54
CA VAL A 8 -7.64 10.68 5.96
C VAL A 8 -6.42 9.78 5.78
N ARG A 9 -6.23 9.30 4.55
CA ARG A 9 -5.01 8.59 4.15
C ARG A 9 -3.94 9.63 3.83
N ARG A 10 -2.89 9.69 4.65
CA ARG A 10 -1.68 10.44 4.31
C ARG A 10 -0.55 9.47 4.03
N ARG A 11 0.09 9.63 2.87
CA ARG A 11 1.40 9.05 2.60
C ARG A 11 2.42 10.17 2.65
N CYS A 12 3.48 10.01 3.45
CA CYS A 12 4.60 10.94 3.46
C CYS A 12 5.92 10.19 3.49
N ARG A 13 6.95 10.81 2.92
CA ARG A 13 8.34 10.38 3.11
C ARG A 13 8.80 10.86 4.48
N ALA A 14 9.50 10.00 5.20
CA ALA A 14 10.18 10.34 6.44
C ALA A 14 11.57 9.70 6.46
N ARG A 15 12.44 10.16 7.37
CA ARG A 15 13.74 9.54 7.63
C ARG A 15 13.68 8.80 8.96
N TRP A 16 13.95 7.49 8.93
CA TRP A 16 14.02 6.67 10.14
C TRP A 16 15.37 6.85 10.83
N GLU A 17 15.36 7.47 12.01
CA GLU A 17 16.59 7.89 12.72
C GLU A 17 17.52 6.73 13.07
N ALA A 18 16.98 5.62 13.59
CA ALA A 18 17.81 4.50 14.04
C ALA A 18 18.60 3.78 12.92
N GLY A 19 18.31 4.08 11.65
CA GLY A 19 18.98 3.49 10.49
C GLY A 19 19.45 4.49 9.44
N ASN A 20 19.10 5.78 9.58
CA ASN A 20 19.31 6.81 8.55
C ASN A 20 18.77 6.40 7.16
N VAL A 21 17.61 5.74 7.13
CA VAL A 21 16.96 5.23 5.91
C VAL A 21 15.70 6.03 5.62
N ASP A 22 15.44 6.33 4.34
CA ASP A 22 14.17 6.90 3.91
C ASP A 22 13.07 5.84 3.93
N VAL A 23 11.92 6.21 4.49
CA VAL A 23 10.75 5.35 4.63
C VAL A 23 9.49 6.05 4.10
N ALA A 24 8.51 5.26 3.68
CA ALA A 24 7.18 5.74 3.36
C ALA A 24 6.24 5.46 4.55
N VAL A 25 5.65 6.52 5.09
CA VAL A 25 4.71 6.43 6.21
C VAL A 25 3.30 6.55 5.67
N GLN A 26 2.46 5.54 5.93
CA GLN A 26 1.03 5.57 5.67
C GLN A 26 0.26 5.67 6.99
N ILE A 27 -0.49 6.75 7.15
CA ILE A 27 -1.34 7.01 8.32
C ILE A 27 -2.79 6.74 7.94
N ILE A 28 -3.47 5.92 8.73
CA ILE A 28 -4.87 5.58 8.57
C ILE A 28 -5.60 5.97 9.85
N SER A 29 -6.60 6.86 9.75
CA SER A 29 -7.50 7.14 10.87
C SER A 29 -8.40 5.93 11.09
N LEU A 30 -8.34 5.36 12.29
CA LEU A 30 -9.24 4.29 12.70
C LEU A 30 -10.52 4.94 13.21
N ALA A 31 -11.40 5.37 12.30
CA ALA A 31 -12.73 5.87 12.65
C ALA A 31 -13.69 4.72 13.04
N VAL A 32 -13.15 3.60 13.53
CA VAL A 32 -13.83 2.31 13.49
C VAL A 32 -14.16 1.84 14.89
N GLU A 33 -15.38 1.34 15.06
CA GLU A 33 -15.78 0.58 16.23
C GLU A 33 -14.92 -0.69 16.38
N GLU A 34 -14.81 -1.18 17.61
CA GLU A 34 -14.04 -2.36 18.06
C GLU A 34 -14.04 -3.62 17.14
N PRO A 35 -15.11 -4.04 16.42
CA PRO A 35 -15.05 -5.31 15.68
C PRO A 35 -14.08 -5.35 14.50
N LEU A 36 -13.55 -4.22 14.01
CA LEU A 36 -12.60 -4.21 12.88
C LEU A 36 -11.14 -4.39 13.28
N PHE A 37 -10.81 -4.28 14.57
CA PHE A 37 -9.41 -4.30 15.01
C PHE A 37 -8.72 -5.64 14.73
N SER A 38 -9.43 -6.75 14.96
CA SER A 38 -8.90 -8.10 14.70
C SER A 38 -8.60 -8.32 13.21
N SER A 39 -9.47 -7.85 12.31
CA SER A 39 -9.27 -7.89 10.86
C SER A 39 -8.09 -7.04 10.43
N ILE A 40 -7.95 -5.83 10.98
CA ILE A 40 -6.81 -4.94 10.72
C ILE A 40 -5.51 -5.60 11.19
N GLN A 41 -5.48 -6.17 12.39
CA GLN A 41 -4.30 -6.83 12.94
C GLN A 41 -3.90 -8.06 12.12
N ALA A 42 -4.87 -8.87 11.68
CA ALA A 42 -4.63 -10.01 10.80
C ALA A 42 -4.01 -9.57 9.47
N GLU A 43 -4.51 -8.47 8.90
CA GLU A 43 -4.02 -7.91 7.65
C GLU A 43 -2.59 -7.34 7.80
N VAL A 44 -2.34 -6.53 8.83
CA VAL A 44 -0.97 -6.04 9.14
C VAL A 44 0.00 -7.19 9.34
N SER A 45 -0.43 -8.25 10.04
CA SER A 45 0.40 -9.44 10.28
C SER A 45 0.67 -10.22 8.99
N ARG A 46 -0.27 -10.23 8.05
CA ARG A 46 -0.09 -10.81 6.71
C ARG A 46 0.94 -10.01 5.93
N MET A 47 0.80 -8.69 5.88
CA MET A 47 1.76 -7.80 5.20
C MET A 47 3.17 -7.97 5.77
N ALA A 48 3.33 -8.04 7.09
CA ALA A 48 4.63 -8.19 7.74
C ALA A 48 5.34 -9.53 7.44
N ARG A 49 4.59 -10.59 7.15
CA ARG A 49 5.17 -11.92 6.83
C ARG A 49 5.47 -12.13 5.34
N ASN A 50 4.89 -11.32 4.47
CA ASN A 50 5.04 -11.46 3.01
C ASN A 50 6.33 -10.77 2.54
N VAL A 51 7.46 -11.44 2.76
CA VAL A 51 8.79 -10.94 2.40
C VAL A 51 9.19 -11.50 1.03
N HIS A 52 9.25 -10.63 0.03
CA HIS A 52 9.67 -10.98 -1.33
C HIS A 52 10.26 -9.76 -2.06
N PRO A 53 11.28 -9.92 -2.93
CA PRO A 53 11.89 -8.79 -3.65
C PRO A 53 10.94 -7.95 -4.51
N ARG A 54 9.76 -8.48 -4.84
CA ARG A 54 8.71 -7.82 -5.65
C ARG A 54 7.43 -7.49 -4.88
N ILE A 55 7.47 -7.57 -3.55
CA ILE A 55 6.39 -7.13 -2.67
C ILE A 55 6.91 -5.99 -1.81
N LEU A 56 6.10 -4.96 -1.62
CA LEU A 56 6.45 -3.81 -0.78
C LEU A 56 6.58 -4.26 0.68
N SER A 57 7.74 -3.99 1.28
CA SER A 57 8.08 -4.42 2.63
C SER A 57 7.49 -3.48 3.67
N LEU A 58 6.76 -4.04 4.63
CA LEU A 58 6.34 -3.34 5.85
C LEU A 58 7.42 -3.50 6.92
N HIS A 59 8.12 -2.43 7.27
CA HIS A 59 9.15 -2.42 8.31
C HIS A 59 8.56 -2.40 9.72
N ALA A 60 7.50 -1.62 9.94
CA ALA A 60 6.86 -1.50 11.24
C ALA A 60 5.40 -1.09 11.12
N ALA A 61 4.60 -1.47 12.11
CA ALA A 61 3.24 -1.00 12.28
C ALA A 61 2.98 -0.71 13.76
N PHE A 62 2.37 0.43 14.06
CA PHE A 62 2.01 0.78 15.43
C PHE A 62 0.76 1.65 15.47
N GLN A 63 0.04 1.56 16.58
CA GLN A 63 -1.10 2.40 16.86
C GLN A 63 -0.65 3.64 17.61
N HIS A 64 -1.24 4.78 17.26
CA HIS A 64 -1.01 6.06 17.91
C HIS A 64 -2.35 6.78 18.11
N THR A 65 -2.52 7.47 19.23
CA THR A 65 -3.70 8.28 19.48
C THR A 65 -3.33 9.75 19.27
N THR A 66 -4.04 10.43 18.38
CA THR A 66 -3.79 11.85 18.11
C THR A 66 -4.12 12.72 19.32
N PRO A 67 -3.67 13.99 19.37
CA PRO A 67 -4.07 14.95 20.41
C PRO A 67 -5.59 15.16 20.51
N SER A 68 -6.33 14.89 19.43
CA SER A 68 -7.80 14.91 19.38
C SER A 68 -8.46 13.60 19.84
N ASN A 69 -7.71 12.71 20.49
CA ASN A 69 -8.15 11.41 21.00
C ASN A 69 -8.69 10.45 19.92
N LYS A 70 -8.18 10.56 18.69
CA LYS A 70 -8.56 9.65 17.59
C LYS A 70 -7.49 8.58 17.40
N PRO A 71 -7.84 7.29 17.39
CA PRO A 71 -6.87 6.23 17.13
C PRO A 71 -6.46 6.26 15.66
N THR A 72 -5.16 6.11 15.43
CA THR A 72 -4.54 6.08 14.10
C THR A 72 -3.60 4.89 14.00
N LEU A 73 -3.62 4.21 12.86
CA LEU A 73 -2.65 3.18 12.52
C LEU A 73 -1.56 3.79 11.64
N TRP A 74 -0.32 3.62 12.06
CA TRP A 74 0.87 4.06 11.35
C TRP A 74 1.56 2.84 10.77
N LEU A 75 1.74 2.84 9.46
CA LEU A 75 2.42 1.79 8.72
C LEU A 75 3.67 2.38 8.10
N ILE A 76 4.80 1.72 8.34
CA ILE A 76 6.11 2.18 7.89
C ILE A 76 6.60 1.19 6.84
N PHE A 77 6.64 1.64 5.60
CA PHE A 77 7.11 0.87 4.45
C PHE A 77 8.49 1.33 4.02
N GLU A 78 9.16 0.49 3.25
CA GLU A 78 10.29 0.93 2.44
C GLU A 78 9.88 2.08 1.51
N HIS A 79 10.83 2.97 1.21
CA HIS A 79 10.60 4.08 0.29
C HIS A 79 10.79 3.65 -1.17
N MET A 80 9.88 4.10 -2.04
CA MET A 80 9.91 3.86 -3.48
C MET A 80 9.99 5.21 -4.20
N ASP A 81 11.18 5.57 -4.68
CA ASP A 81 11.55 6.93 -5.09
C ASP A 81 10.70 7.51 -6.24
N ARG A 82 10.17 6.64 -7.10
CA ARG A 82 9.51 7.05 -8.36
C ARG A 82 7.99 6.97 -8.27
N GLY A 83 7.43 6.68 -7.11
CA GLY A 83 5.98 6.56 -6.95
C GLY A 83 5.42 5.36 -7.71
N THR A 84 4.16 5.46 -8.15
CA THR A 84 3.46 4.36 -8.82
C THR A 84 3.73 4.30 -10.31
N CYS A 85 3.58 3.13 -10.92
CA CYS A 85 3.59 3.00 -12.38
C CYS A 85 2.47 3.83 -13.03
N GLY A 86 1.35 4.06 -12.33
CA GLY A 86 0.27 4.95 -12.79
C GLY A 86 0.72 6.41 -12.88
N GLU A 87 1.37 6.92 -11.83
CA GLU A 87 1.95 8.27 -11.82
C GLU A 87 3.02 8.42 -12.92
N GLN A 88 3.86 7.40 -13.12
CA GLN A 88 4.83 7.39 -14.21
C GLN A 88 4.17 7.33 -15.59
N LEU A 89 3.06 6.61 -15.74
CA LEU A 89 2.34 6.52 -17.01
C LEU A 89 1.74 7.87 -17.39
N GLU A 90 1.09 8.54 -16.44
CA GLU A 90 0.56 9.89 -16.64
C GLU A 90 1.67 10.89 -17.01
N ALA A 91 2.84 10.80 -16.34
CA ALA A 91 4.00 11.62 -16.69
C ALA A 91 4.56 11.33 -18.10
N HIS A 92 4.32 10.14 -18.65
CA HIS A 92 4.71 9.72 -20.00
C HIS A 92 3.59 9.92 -21.04
N GLY A 93 2.73 10.94 -20.86
CA GLY A 93 1.66 11.25 -21.82
C GLY A 93 0.41 10.38 -21.67
N GLY A 94 0.30 9.65 -20.56
CA GLY A 94 -0.88 8.88 -20.19
C GLY A 94 -1.23 7.81 -21.22
N HIS A 95 -2.53 7.55 -21.38
CA HIS A 95 -3.05 6.53 -22.28
C HIS A 95 -2.82 6.84 -23.78
N ALA A 96 -2.55 8.10 -24.13
CA ALA A 96 -2.33 8.50 -25.52
C ALA A 96 -0.98 8.02 -26.07
N GLN A 97 0.05 7.98 -25.22
CA GLN A 97 1.39 7.54 -25.59
C GLN A 97 1.73 6.16 -25.01
N GLY A 98 1.34 5.91 -23.76
CA GLY A 98 1.65 4.66 -23.07
C GLY A 98 3.13 4.46 -22.81
N PHE A 99 3.46 3.32 -22.19
CA PHE A 99 4.84 2.86 -22.11
C PHE A 99 5.25 2.07 -23.35
N PRO A 100 6.55 2.09 -23.73
CA PRO A 100 7.07 1.17 -24.73
C PRO A 100 6.80 -0.30 -24.36
N PRO A 101 6.59 -1.20 -25.34
CA PRO A 101 6.29 -2.61 -25.09
C PRO A 101 7.30 -3.30 -24.15
N ASP A 102 8.59 -3.03 -24.32
CA ASP A 102 9.65 -3.62 -23.48
C ASP A 102 9.52 -3.21 -22.01
N THR A 103 9.16 -1.95 -21.75
CA THR A 103 8.90 -1.45 -20.40
C THR A 103 7.67 -2.12 -19.79
N VAL A 104 6.60 -2.29 -20.58
CA VAL A 104 5.40 -3.00 -20.14
C VAL A 104 5.72 -4.45 -19.79
N LEU A 105 6.46 -5.15 -20.65
CA LEU A 105 6.90 -6.54 -20.41
C LEU A 105 7.75 -6.64 -19.15
N TYR A 106 8.67 -5.71 -18.94
CA TYR A 106 9.48 -5.67 -17.73
C TYR A 106 8.60 -5.48 -16.48
N ILE A 107 7.71 -4.49 -16.45
CA ILE A 107 6.82 -4.23 -15.31
C ILE A 107 5.94 -5.46 -15.02
N LEU A 108 5.32 -6.04 -16.05
CA LEU A 108 4.47 -7.22 -15.91
C LEU A 108 5.26 -8.44 -15.41
N SER A 109 6.49 -8.64 -15.87
CA SER A 109 7.35 -9.74 -15.37
C SER A 109 7.57 -9.65 -13.86
N GLN A 110 7.83 -8.44 -13.35
CA GLN A 110 8.05 -8.22 -11.92
C GLN A 110 6.75 -8.40 -11.12
N ALA A 111 5.63 -7.91 -11.65
CA ALA A 111 4.31 -8.11 -11.04
C ALA A 111 3.93 -9.61 -10.98
N LEU A 112 4.22 -10.38 -12.03
CA LEU A 112 3.98 -11.82 -12.05
C LEU A 112 4.81 -12.57 -11.01
N LEU A 113 6.07 -12.19 -10.79
CA LEU A 113 6.89 -12.74 -9.70
C LEU A 113 6.29 -12.44 -8.32
N ALA A 114 5.75 -11.25 -8.12
CA ALA A 114 5.05 -10.92 -6.87
C ALA A 114 3.78 -11.75 -6.69
N LEU A 115 3.00 -11.93 -7.76
CA LEU A 115 1.77 -12.72 -7.75
C LEU A 115 2.04 -14.21 -7.54
N ASP A 116 3.08 -14.76 -8.16
CA ASP A 116 3.50 -16.15 -7.95
C ASP A 116 3.83 -16.40 -6.46
N HIS A 117 4.58 -15.50 -5.83
CA HIS A 117 4.84 -15.56 -4.39
C HIS A 117 3.54 -15.54 -3.57
N LEU A 118 2.64 -14.58 -3.82
CA LEU A 118 1.37 -14.49 -3.10
C LEU A 118 0.50 -15.75 -3.29
N HIS A 119 0.41 -16.26 -4.52
CA HIS A 119 -0.38 -17.44 -4.83
C HIS A 119 0.19 -18.71 -4.20
N SER A 120 1.52 -18.83 -4.07
CA SER A 120 2.16 -19.91 -3.32
C SER A 120 1.72 -19.95 -1.84
N GLN A 121 1.34 -18.80 -1.29
CA GLN A 121 0.82 -18.62 0.07
C GLN A 121 -0.71 -18.60 0.14
N ARG A 122 -1.41 -18.94 -0.96
CA ARG A 122 -2.89 -18.89 -1.09
C ARG A 122 -3.48 -17.49 -0.86
N ILE A 123 -2.73 -16.44 -1.20
CA ILE A 123 -3.15 -15.05 -1.06
C ILE A 123 -3.56 -14.50 -2.43
N PHE A 124 -4.77 -13.96 -2.53
CA PHE A 124 -5.24 -13.24 -3.71
C PHE A 124 -5.08 -11.73 -3.51
N HIS A 125 -4.35 -11.05 -4.40
CA HIS A 125 -4.13 -9.59 -4.32
C HIS A 125 -5.40 -8.77 -4.62
N ARG A 126 -6.21 -9.21 -5.60
CA ARG A 126 -7.51 -8.63 -6.00
C ARG A 126 -7.52 -7.21 -6.58
N ASP A 127 -6.46 -6.42 -6.42
CA ASP A 127 -6.36 -5.05 -6.98
C ASP A 127 -5.04 -4.83 -7.72
N VAL A 128 -4.75 -5.64 -8.72
CA VAL A 128 -3.52 -5.51 -9.54
C VAL A 128 -3.76 -4.47 -10.63
N ARG A 129 -3.16 -3.30 -10.46
CA ARG A 129 -3.24 -2.15 -11.38
C ARG A 129 -1.96 -1.32 -11.34
N ALA A 130 -1.79 -0.39 -12.28
CA ALA A 130 -0.61 0.46 -12.35
C ALA A 130 -0.35 1.25 -11.04
N ASP A 131 -1.41 1.61 -10.30
CA ASP A 131 -1.29 2.32 -9.02
C ASP A 131 -0.87 1.43 -7.83
N SER A 132 -0.97 0.11 -7.99
CA SER A 132 -0.51 -0.89 -7.02
C SER A 132 0.94 -1.31 -7.22
N LEU A 133 1.59 -0.83 -8.30
CA LEU A 133 2.98 -1.14 -8.62
C LEU A 133 3.82 0.11 -8.35
N LEU A 134 4.79 -0.01 -7.46
CA LEU A 134 5.70 1.07 -7.06
C LEU A 134 7.09 0.86 -7.66
N LEU A 135 7.77 1.97 -7.93
CA LEU A 135 9.09 1.99 -8.57
C LEU A 135 10.15 2.62 -7.64
N ASP A 136 11.28 1.93 -7.48
CA ASP A 136 12.45 2.47 -6.77
C ASP A 136 13.36 3.29 -7.70
N CYS A 137 14.42 3.90 -7.16
CA CYS A 137 15.38 4.69 -7.94
C CYS A 137 16.05 3.93 -9.10
N HIS A 138 16.16 2.60 -8.99
CA HIS A 138 16.74 1.69 -9.98
C HIS A 138 15.71 1.05 -10.91
N TYR A 139 14.46 1.53 -10.92
CA TYR A 139 13.35 0.95 -11.68
C TYR A 139 13.00 -0.48 -11.27
N GLY A 140 13.34 -0.89 -10.04
CA GLY A 140 12.77 -2.08 -9.44
C GLY A 140 11.29 -1.88 -9.16
N VAL A 141 10.47 -2.86 -9.53
CA VAL A 141 9.02 -2.83 -9.33
C VAL A 141 8.64 -3.66 -8.10
N LYS A 142 7.78 -3.11 -7.25
CA LYS A 142 7.17 -3.84 -6.12
C LYS A 142 5.66 -3.66 -6.08
N LEU A 143 4.95 -4.75 -5.84
CA LEU A 143 3.51 -4.77 -5.64
C LEU A 143 3.17 -4.36 -4.21
N THR A 144 2.25 -3.41 -4.05
CA THR A 144 1.72 -2.97 -2.76
C THR A 144 0.27 -3.37 -2.57
N ASP A 145 -0.06 -3.80 -1.35
CA ASP A 145 -1.43 -4.16 -0.98
C ASP A 145 -2.16 -2.95 -0.37
N ASN A 146 -3.30 -2.58 -0.98
CA ASN A 146 -4.18 -1.51 -0.47
C ASN A 146 -5.37 -2.05 0.36
N SER A 147 -5.43 -3.36 0.64
CA SER A 147 -6.54 -4.06 1.32
C SER A 147 -7.01 -3.43 2.63
N LEU A 148 -6.09 -2.90 3.44
CA LEU A 148 -6.41 -2.16 4.67
C LEU A 148 -7.33 -0.96 4.41
N SER A 149 -7.24 -0.35 3.24
CA SER A 149 -8.10 0.79 2.87
C SER A 149 -9.54 0.33 2.68
N GLY A 150 -9.76 -0.83 2.05
CA GLY A 150 -11.10 -1.40 1.88
C GLY A 150 -11.73 -1.82 3.21
N LEU A 151 -10.93 -2.36 4.14
CA LEU A 151 -11.42 -2.70 5.49
C LEU A 151 -11.87 -1.45 6.25
N VAL A 152 -11.05 -0.39 6.28
CA VAL A 152 -11.35 0.82 7.06
C VAL A 152 -12.45 1.68 6.40
N LEU A 153 -12.59 1.64 5.08
CA LEU A 153 -13.66 2.34 4.34
C LEU A 153 -14.98 1.54 4.28
N GLY A 154 -14.92 0.22 4.44
CA GLY A 154 -16.05 -0.71 4.29
C GLY A 154 -16.97 -0.84 5.50
N GLY A 155 -16.81 0.00 6.53
CA GLY A 155 -17.70 0.03 7.70
C GLY A 155 -19.16 0.45 7.42
N GLY A 156 -19.51 0.75 6.16
CA GLY A 156 -20.87 1.04 5.72
C GLY A 156 -21.28 0.17 4.53
N GLY A 157 -21.98 -0.93 4.81
CA GLY A 157 -22.80 -1.64 3.81
C GLY A 157 -22.29 -3.03 3.43
N GLY A 158 -23.00 -4.05 3.92
CA GLY A 158 -22.79 -5.44 3.51
C GLY A 158 -23.71 -6.41 4.23
N GLY A 159 -25.02 -6.11 4.25
CA GLY A 159 -26.03 -7.13 4.53
C GLY A 159 -26.15 -8.06 3.33
N GLY A 160 -25.97 -9.35 3.59
CA GLY A 160 -26.36 -10.48 2.77
C GLY A 160 -26.84 -11.58 3.69
#